data_AF-A0A1J4JCD5-F1
#
_entry.id   AF-A0A1J4JCD5-F1
#
_cell.length_a   1.000
_cell.length_b   1.000
_cell.length_c   1.000
_cell.angle_alpha   90.00
_cell.angle_beta   90.00
_cell.angle_gamma   90.00
#
_symmetry.space_group_name_H-M   'P 1'
#
loop_
_entity.id
_entity.type
_entity.pdbx_description
1 polymer ?
#
loop_
_entity_poly.entity_id
_entity_poly.type
_entity_poly.pdbx_seq_one_letter_code
_entity_poly.pdbx_strand_id
1 'polypeptide(L)'
;MFYTFQIPGNHSMMIKLIFNGKEISCSINIALKLKLKINNFITKNHNSSEYTINEPNLNIENDNTYRFLCDILTGQSVKIDFVSFEALREISTCFQIEELQKKLDSFEHMSDVLYKRYKKENHFKLFKKFEQMLIQFDKNNFENIIDFIICNLSQITEKMLFELLYCYFVLSYDDQNQNLIKMIQQLDETICHIYERFKSFLLAKFIHEIGKNNIYNISSISHLICLMLNEKIMDKDKVLEKIKVEIPSLKLPSFFQKIIGFEIETDNHPNILEKKLDEEKAFEYIKNDDINYFQSLISQNNIEINQQYHKSTQDKHYLLNEEFTSKSHKITFIEYASFYGAIKCFKYLLSNHAIINKQQLCKYAISGNHNEIIHLCDQVGCSFLKTLPISIQYHHHSTTKWLIENKKDNIDSDLLFKLCIRYNNYLILKYFLSKGVDISNFWFNSLESDNIINVQFLFPVIDYHINEKIIKKVI
;
A
#
# COMPACT_ATOMS: atom_id res chain seq x y z
N MET A 1 -15.79 10.31 -13.57
CA MET A 1 -15.48 8.96 -14.09
C MET A 1 -15.03 9.10 -15.52
N PHE A 2 -13.75 9.39 -15.75
CA PHE A 2 -13.29 9.90 -17.06
C PHE A 2 -12.85 8.79 -18.02
N TYR A 3 -12.68 7.55 -17.55
CA TYR A 3 -12.12 6.45 -18.35
C TYR A 3 -12.85 5.13 -18.14
N THR A 4 -14.17 5.12 -18.31
CA THR A 4 -14.95 3.88 -18.42
C THR A 4 -15.45 3.70 -19.86
N PHE A 5 -15.48 2.44 -20.31
CA PHE A 5 -16.03 2.05 -21.60
C PHE A 5 -17.14 1.04 -21.40
N GLN A 6 -18.26 1.24 -22.07
CA GLN A 6 -19.37 0.34 -22.09
C GLN A 6 -20.01 0.43 -23.46
N ILE A 7 -20.33 -0.70 -24.07
CA ILE A 7 -21.16 -0.71 -25.28
C ILE A 7 -22.61 -0.63 -24.81
N PRO A 8 -23.36 0.44 -25.10
CA PRO A 8 -24.74 0.55 -24.67
C PRO A 8 -25.57 -0.55 -25.35
N GLY A 9 -26.33 -1.31 -24.57
CA GLY A 9 -27.22 -2.35 -25.08
C GLY A 9 -28.25 -2.75 -24.03
N ASN A 10 -29.50 -2.93 -24.44
CA ASN A 10 -30.52 -3.52 -23.57
C ASN A 10 -30.20 -5.00 -23.33
N HIS A 11 -30.54 -5.53 -22.15
CA HIS A 11 -30.48 -6.97 -21.88
C HIS A 11 -31.30 -7.71 -22.96
N SER A 12 -30.58 -8.37 -23.87
CA SER A 12 -31.13 -9.00 -25.06
C SER A 12 -30.77 -10.48 -25.08
N MET A 13 -31.22 -11.20 -26.11
CA MET A 13 -30.88 -12.60 -26.30
C MET A 13 -29.36 -12.79 -26.28
N MET A 14 -28.89 -13.71 -25.44
CA MET A 14 -27.48 -14.07 -25.35
C MET A 14 -27.16 -15.14 -26.38
N ILE A 15 -26.04 -14.96 -27.08
CA ILE A 15 -25.45 -15.96 -27.96
C ILE A 15 -24.15 -16.49 -27.35
N LYS A 16 -23.81 -17.73 -27.68
CA LYS A 16 -22.56 -18.35 -27.26
C LYS A 16 -21.49 -18.14 -28.32
N LEU A 17 -20.38 -17.52 -27.96
CA LEU A 17 -19.22 -17.34 -28.82
C LEU A 17 -18.09 -18.25 -28.33
N ILE A 18 -17.56 -19.11 -29.20
CA ILE A 18 -16.38 -19.92 -28.91
C ILE A 18 -15.18 -19.22 -29.53
N PHE A 19 -14.41 -18.51 -28.72
CA PHE A 19 -13.23 -17.78 -29.14
C PHE A 19 -11.96 -18.55 -28.83
N ASN A 20 -11.21 -18.96 -29.85
CA ASN A 20 -9.99 -19.77 -29.71
C ASN A 20 -10.19 -20.96 -28.76
N GLY A 21 -11.37 -21.60 -28.78
CA GLY A 21 -11.71 -22.73 -27.92
C GLY A 21 -12.29 -22.39 -26.53
N LYS A 22 -12.35 -21.11 -26.13
CA LYS A 22 -13.01 -20.68 -24.88
C LYS A 22 -14.41 -20.14 -25.14
N GLU A 23 -15.36 -20.53 -24.29
CA GLU A 23 -16.76 -20.12 -24.40
C GLU A 23 -17.00 -18.78 -23.74
N ILE A 24 -17.63 -17.85 -24.46
CA ILE A 24 -17.96 -16.49 -24.01
C ILE A 24 -19.41 -16.18 -24.33
N SER A 25 -20.14 -15.70 -23.34
CA SER A 25 -21.51 -15.21 -23.53
C SER A 25 -21.48 -13.80 -24.11
N CYS A 26 -22.27 -13.54 -25.16
CA CYS A 26 -22.36 -12.23 -25.79
C CYS A 26 -23.81 -11.78 -26.00
N SER A 27 -24.10 -10.50 -25.72
CA SER A 27 -25.39 -9.89 -26.03
C SER A 27 -25.49 -9.65 -27.54
N ILE A 28 -26.53 -10.16 -28.21
CA ILE A 28 -26.67 -10.05 -29.66
C ILE A 28 -26.64 -8.58 -30.15
N ASN A 29 -27.25 -7.68 -29.39
CA ASN A 29 -27.25 -6.24 -29.70
C ASN A 29 -25.85 -5.61 -29.64
N ILE A 30 -24.98 -6.13 -28.79
CA ILE A 30 -23.59 -5.69 -28.68
C ILE A 30 -22.78 -6.30 -29.82
N ALA A 31 -22.97 -7.58 -30.10
CA ALA A 31 -22.32 -8.27 -31.20
C ALA A 31 -22.55 -7.60 -32.56
N LEU A 32 -23.76 -7.09 -32.81
CA LEU A 32 -24.10 -6.32 -34.02
C LEU A 32 -23.36 -4.98 -34.15
N LYS A 33 -22.88 -4.42 -33.02
CA LYS A 33 -22.10 -3.16 -32.99
C LYS A 33 -20.60 -3.40 -33.11
N LEU A 34 -20.14 -4.63 -32.94
CA LEU A 34 -18.74 -5.01 -33.06
C LEU A 34 -18.39 -5.35 -34.52
N LYS A 35 -17.09 -5.44 -34.81
CA LYS A 35 -16.48 -5.65 -36.15
C LYS A 35 -17.38 -6.35 -37.18
N LEU A 36 -17.28 -5.87 -38.42
CA LEU A 36 -17.94 -6.42 -39.61
C LEU A 36 -17.98 -7.95 -39.67
N LYS A 37 -16.96 -8.71 -39.21
CA LYS A 37 -17.00 -10.18 -39.24
C LYS A 37 -18.06 -10.81 -38.32
N ILE A 38 -18.20 -10.33 -37.07
CA ILE A 38 -19.21 -10.85 -36.13
C ILE A 38 -20.59 -10.42 -36.60
N ASN A 39 -20.73 -9.15 -36.97
CA ASN A 39 -21.97 -8.62 -37.52
C ASN A 39 -22.39 -9.36 -38.81
N ASN A 40 -21.47 -9.55 -39.78
CA ASN A 40 -21.73 -10.28 -41.03
C ASN A 40 -22.10 -11.75 -40.79
N PHE A 41 -21.58 -12.38 -39.74
CA PHE A 41 -21.97 -13.74 -39.39
C PHE A 41 -23.38 -13.77 -38.79
N ILE A 42 -23.66 -12.92 -37.80
CA ILE A 42 -24.95 -12.87 -37.10
C ILE A 42 -26.07 -12.48 -38.07
N THR A 43 -25.82 -11.54 -38.96
CA THR A 43 -26.77 -11.12 -40.02
C THR A 43 -27.02 -12.19 -41.07
N LYS A 44 -26.10 -13.14 -41.27
CA LYS A 44 -26.29 -14.28 -42.19
C LYS A 44 -26.90 -15.51 -41.51
N ASN A 45 -26.79 -15.62 -40.18
CA ASN A 45 -27.16 -16.82 -39.42
C ASN A 45 -28.00 -16.47 -38.18
N HIS A 46 -29.11 -15.76 -38.37
CA HIS A 46 -29.96 -15.23 -37.29
C HIS A 46 -30.47 -16.29 -36.28
N ASN A 47 -30.53 -17.56 -36.68
CA ASN A 47 -31.01 -18.65 -35.82
C ASN A 47 -29.87 -19.42 -35.11
N SER A 48 -28.61 -19.08 -35.35
CA SER A 48 -27.48 -19.78 -34.71
C SER A 48 -27.31 -19.32 -33.26
N SER A 49 -27.39 -20.25 -32.32
CA SER A 49 -27.12 -19.98 -30.90
C SER A 49 -25.63 -20.02 -30.54
N GLU A 50 -24.79 -20.55 -31.45
CA GLU A 50 -23.36 -20.71 -31.26
C GLU A 50 -22.56 -20.18 -32.46
N TYR A 51 -21.41 -19.57 -32.20
CA TYR A 51 -20.48 -19.13 -33.24
C TYR A 51 -19.03 -19.31 -32.80
N THR A 52 -18.21 -19.93 -33.65
CA THR A 52 -16.77 -20.12 -33.39
C THR A 52 -15.94 -19.07 -34.12
N ILE A 53 -15.03 -18.43 -33.40
CA ILE A 53 -14.12 -17.41 -33.92
C ILE A 53 -12.68 -17.83 -33.58
N ASN A 54 -11.84 -17.90 -34.60
CA ASN A 54 -10.40 -18.07 -34.45
C ASN A 54 -9.71 -16.74 -34.76
N GLU A 55 -9.16 -16.08 -33.74
CA GLU A 55 -8.39 -14.85 -33.85
C GLU A 55 -7.05 -15.03 -33.13
N PRO A 56 -5.99 -15.44 -33.85
CA PRO A 56 -4.70 -15.82 -33.24
C PRO A 56 -3.96 -14.64 -32.59
N ASN A 57 -4.33 -13.41 -32.95
CA ASN A 57 -3.71 -12.19 -32.44
C ASN A 57 -4.28 -11.74 -31.08
N LEU A 58 -5.35 -12.38 -30.59
CA LEU A 58 -5.92 -12.07 -29.28
C LEU A 58 -5.48 -13.14 -28.27
N ASN A 59 -4.73 -12.73 -27.25
CA ASN A 59 -4.21 -13.65 -26.25
C ASN A 59 -5.28 -13.98 -25.18
N ILE A 60 -6.23 -14.83 -25.54
CA ILE A 60 -7.34 -15.24 -24.64
C ILE A 60 -6.87 -16.20 -23.52
N GLU A 61 -5.62 -16.66 -23.58
CA GLU A 61 -4.99 -17.36 -22.45
C GLU A 61 -4.60 -16.41 -21.32
N ASN A 62 -4.52 -15.11 -21.59
CA ASN A 62 -4.39 -14.12 -20.54
C ASN A 62 -5.74 -13.90 -19.85
N ASP A 63 -5.83 -14.24 -18.57
CA ASP A 63 -7.04 -14.10 -17.75
C ASP A 63 -7.65 -12.69 -17.80
N ASN A 64 -6.82 -11.64 -17.84
CA ASN A 64 -7.31 -10.27 -17.95
C ASN A 64 -7.97 -10.02 -19.31
N THR A 65 -7.32 -10.41 -20.40
CA THR A 65 -7.86 -10.24 -21.77
C THR A 65 -9.18 -10.99 -21.91
N TYR A 66 -9.24 -12.24 -21.43
CA TYR A 66 -10.47 -13.01 -21.41
C TYR A 66 -11.57 -12.32 -20.59
N ARG A 67 -11.28 -11.90 -19.35
CA ARG A 67 -12.25 -11.24 -18.47
C ARG A 67 -12.78 -9.95 -19.09
N PHE A 68 -11.92 -9.05 -19.55
CA PHE A 68 -12.35 -7.78 -20.15
C PHE A 68 -13.13 -7.99 -21.44
N LEU A 69 -12.80 -9.01 -22.22
CA LEU A 69 -13.58 -9.39 -23.39
C LEU A 69 -15.00 -9.81 -22.99
N CYS A 70 -15.13 -10.68 -21.99
CA CYS A 70 -16.44 -11.07 -21.43
C CYS A 70 -17.23 -9.84 -20.96
N ASP A 71 -16.59 -8.94 -20.20
CA ASP A 71 -17.24 -7.73 -19.69
C ASP A 71 -17.76 -6.85 -20.85
N ILE A 72 -16.95 -6.62 -21.89
CA ILE A 72 -17.36 -5.84 -23.08
C ILE A 72 -18.51 -6.52 -23.83
N LEU A 73 -18.40 -7.83 -24.10
CA LEU A 73 -19.37 -8.58 -24.90
C LEU A 73 -20.72 -8.76 -24.19
N THR A 74 -20.74 -8.70 -22.87
CA THR A 74 -21.95 -8.74 -22.04
C THR A 74 -22.52 -7.35 -21.75
N GLY A 75 -21.83 -6.27 -22.14
CA GLY A 75 -22.27 -4.89 -21.94
C GLY A 75 -21.99 -4.36 -20.56
N GLN A 76 -21.09 -5.00 -19.81
CA GLN A 76 -20.58 -4.46 -18.56
C GLN A 76 -19.62 -3.31 -18.86
N SER A 77 -19.55 -2.37 -17.91
CA SER A 77 -18.62 -1.25 -17.98
C SER A 77 -17.22 -1.74 -17.60
N VAL A 78 -16.25 -1.52 -18.47
CA VAL A 78 -14.83 -1.75 -18.20
C VAL A 78 -14.13 -0.44 -17.90
N LYS A 79 -13.31 -0.45 -16.85
CA LYS A 79 -12.45 0.69 -16.50
C LYS A 79 -11.17 0.62 -17.33
N ILE A 80 -10.75 1.76 -17.88
CA ILE A 80 -9.46 1.93 -18.55
C ILE A 80 -8.47 2.50 -17.52
N ASP A 81 -7.49 1.69 -17.16
CA ASP A 81 -6.38 2.03 -16.28
C ASP A 81 -5.12 1.26 -16.72
N PHE A 82 -4.00 1.43 -16.04
CA PHE A 82 -2.76 0.75 -16.44
C PHE A 82 -2.80 -0.77 -16.33
N VAL A 83 -3.78 -1.35 -15.60
CA VAL A 83 -3.96 -2.80 -15.47
C VAL A 83 -4.73 -3.35 -16.67
N SER A 84 -5.74 -2.62 -17.12
CA SER A 84 -6.60 -3.01 -18.23
C SER A 84 -6.11 -2.55 -19.60
N PHE A 85 -5.26 -1.53 -19.66
CA PHE A 85 -4.90 -0.82 -20.89
C PHE A 85 -4.47 -1.73 -22.04
N GLU A 86 -3.46 -2.58 -21.83
CA GLU A 86 -2.92 -3.47 -22.89
C GLU A 86 -3.98 -4.46 -23.40
N ALA A 87 -4.69 -5.11 -22.48
CA ALA A 87 -5.75 -6.05 -22.83
C ALA A 87 -6.90 -5.36 -23.60
N LEU A 88 -7.30 -4.17 -23.18
CA LEU A 88 -8.32 -3.37 -23.87
C LEU A 88 -7.83 -2.88 -25.23
N ARG A 89 -6.54 -2.59 -25.40
CA ARG A 89 -5.92 -2.22 -26.68
C ARG A 89 -5.92 -3.39 -27.66
N GLU A 90 -5.57 -4.58 -27.20
CA GLU A 90 -5.66 -5.82 -27.98
C GLU A 90 -7.11 -6.08 -28.44
N ILE A 91 -8.08 -5.99 -27.52
CA ILE A 91 -9.51 -6.16 -27.81
C ILE A 91 -9.99 -5.09 -28.80
N SER A 92 -9.69 -3.82 -28.54
CA SER A 92 -10.05 -2.69 -29.41
C SER A 92 -9.55 -2.88 -30.84
N THR A 93 -8.29 -3.29 -30.99
CA THR A 93 -7.65 -3.55 -32.29
C THR A 93 -8.26 -4.76 -32.98
N CYS A 94 -8.44 -5.87 -32.25
CA CYS A 94 -9.01 -7.10 -32.76
C CYS A 94 -10.43 -6.90 -33.30
N PHE A 95 -11.27 -6.17 -32.56
CA PHE A 95 -12.68 -5.94 -32.89
C PHE A 95 -12.94 -4.58 -33.57
N GLN A 96 -11.91 -3.79 -33.84
CA GLN A 96 -12.02 -2.45 -34.47
C GLN A 96 -13.06 -1.56 -33.77
N ILE A 97 -13.04 -1.53 -32.44
CA ILE A 97 -13.99 -0.76 -31.63
C ILE A 97 -13.54 0.70 -31.57
N GLU A 98 -13.94 1.51 -32.55
CA GLU A 98 -13.45 2.89 -32.69
C GLU A 98 -13.62 3.76 -31.42
N GLU A 99 -14.74 3.63 -30.72
CA GLU A 99 -14.99 4.40 -29.50
C GLU A 99 -14.05 3.99 -28.36
N LEU A 100 -13.77 2.69 -28.20
CA LEU A 100 -12.80 2.19 -27.23
C LEU A 100 -11.40 2.68 -27.60
N GLN A 101 -11.02 2.61 -28.88
CA GLN A 101 -9.73 3.10 -29.35
C GLN A 101 -9.53 4.59 -29.03
N LYS A 102 -10.52 5.43 -29.32
CA LYS A 102 -10.48 6.87 -29.00
C LYS A 102 -10.29 7.12 -27.50
N LYS A 103 -10.93 6.32 -26.63
CA LYS A 103 -10.78 6.43 -25.17
C LYS A 103 -9.38 5.98 -24.72
N LEU A 104 -8.84 4.91 -25.29
CA LEU A 104 -7.48 4.42 -25.01
C LEU A 104 -6.43 5.46 -25.43
N ASP A 105 -6.54 6.02 -26.64
CA ASP A 105 -5.63 7.06 -27.13
C ASP A 105 -5.68 8.31 -26.25
N SER A 106 -6.88 8.71 -25.80
CA SER A 106 -7.05 9.82 -24.87
C SER A 106 -6.42 9.54 -23.50
N PHE A 107 -6.56 8.31 -22.98
CA PHE A 107 -5.94 7.89 -21.73
C PHE A 107 -4.40 7.90 -21.83
N GLU A 108 -3.84 7.36 -22.92
CA GLU A 108 -2.40 7.31 -23.18
C GLU A 108 -1.84 8.73 -23.30
N HIS A 109 -2.44 9.58 -24.14
CA HIS A 109 -2.04 10.98 -24.30
C HIS A 109 -2.02 11.73 -22.97
N MET A 110 -3.06 11.56 -22.17
CA MET A 110 -3.21 12.27 -20.91
C MET A 110 -2.21 11.79 -19.85
N SER A 111 -1.96 10.49 -19.79
CA SER A 111 -0.90 9.90 -18.96
C SER A 111 0.47 10.48 -19.34
N ASP A 112 0.72 10.63 -20.63
CA ASP A 112 1.94 11.21 -21.18
C ASP A 112 2.13 12.68 -20.79
N VAL A 113 1.06 13.48 -20.88
CA VAL A 113 1.05 14.90 -20.46
C VAL A 113 1.36 15.01 -18.97
N LEU A 114 0.67 14.24 -18.12
CA LEU A 114 0.89 14.24 -16.68
C LEU A 114 2.31 13.84 -16.32
N TYR A 115 2.83 12.77 -16.91
CA TYR A 115 4.17 12.28 -16.60
C TYR A 115 5.25 13.28 -17.02
N LYS A 116 5.10 13.92 -18.20
CA LYS A 116 6.00 14.99 -18.66
C LYS A 116 5.96 16.20 -17.74
N ARG A 117 4.77 16.59 -17.26
CA ARG A 117 4.62 17.68 -16.29
C ARG A 117 5.29 17.33 -14.95
N TYR A 118 5.00 16.16 -14.40
CA TYR A 118 5.59 15.67 -13.14
C TYR A 118 7.13 15.75 -13.15
N LYS A 119 7.76 15.38 -14.28
CA LYS A 119 9.23 15.47 -14.44
C LYS A 119 9.78 16.90 -14.41
N LYS A 120 9.00 17.90 -14.83
CA LYS A 120 9.43 19.29 -14.91
C LYS A 120 9.27 20.03 -13.58
N GLU A 121 8.21 19.70 -12.85
CA GLU A 121 7.84 20.33 -11.58
C GLU A 121 8.92 20.20 -10.50
N ASN A 122 9.30 21.34 -9.91
CA ASN A 122 10.40 21.40 -8.94
C ASN A 122 10.04 20.76 -7.60
N HIS A 123 8.79 20.92 -7.13
CA HIS A 123 8.33 20.32 -5.88
C HIS A 123 8.46 18.79 -5.88
N PHE A 124 8.11 18.11 -6.98
CA PHE A 124 8.28 16.64 -7.04
C PHE A 124 9.75 16.20 -7.06
N LYS A 125 10.63 16.99 -7.70
CA LYS A 125 12.09 16.72 -7.61
C LYS A 125 12.58 16.87 -6.18
N LEU A 126 12.11 17.90 -5.49
CA LEU A 126 12.42 18.18 -4.09
C LEU A 126 11.96 17.03 -3.19
N PHE A 127 10.68 16.64 -3.24
CA PHE A 127 10.15 15.56 -2.40
C PHE A 127 10.74 14.20 -2.72
N LYS A 128 11.02 13.91 -4.00
CA LYS A 128 11.73 12.69 -4.37
C LYS A 128 13.12 12.66 -3.75
N LYS A 129 13.86 13.78 -3.78
CA LYS A 129 15.18 13.88 -3.14
C LYS A 129 15.06 13.71 -1.63
N PHE A 130 14.06 14.33 -1.01
CA PHE A 130 13.82 14.19 0.43
C PHE A 130 13.50 12.75 0.84
N GLU A 131 12.57 12.10 0.12
CA GLU A 131 12.26 10.66 0.26
C GLU A 131 13.54 9.82 0.17
N GLN A 132 14.40 10.05 -0.82
CA GLN A 132 15.65 9.30 -0.97
C GLN A 132 16.59 9.48 0.21
N MET A 133 16.69 10.70 0.76
CA MET A 133 17.52 10.98 1.93
C MET A 133 16.94 10.30 3.19
N LEU A 134 15.62 10.35 3.38
CA LEU A 134 14.94 9.72 4.53
C LEU A 134 15.00 8.19 4.48
N ILE A 135 14.96 7.57 3.31
CA ILE A 135 15.12 6.11 3.18
C ILE A 135 16.54 5.66 3.53
N GLN A 136 17.52 6.48 3.21
CA GLN A 136 18.93 6.21 3.53
C GLN A 136 19.31 6.70 4.92
N PHE A 137 18.34 7.09 5.75
CA PHE A 137 18.58 7.73 7.03
C PHE A 137 19.55 6.94 7.91
N ASP A 138 20.65 7.59 8.27
CA ASP A 138 21.66 7.07 9.18
C ASP A 138 22.33 8.22 9.95
N LYS A 139 23.29 7.89 10.81
CA LYS A 139 24.04 8.92 11.57
C LYS A 139 24.88 9.84 10.66
N ASN A 140 25.24 9.40 9.46
CA ASN A 140 26.14 10.13 8.56
C ASN A 140 25.38 11.16 7.71
N ASN A 141 24.09 10.96 7.46
CA ASN A 141 23.27 11.87 6.66
C ASN A 141 22.27 12.71 7.47
N PHE A 142 22.23 12.54 8.80
CA PHE A 142 21.36 13.28 9.70
C PHE A 142 21.45 14.81 9.51
N GLU A 143 22.65 15.37 9.61
CA GLU A 143 22.90 16.82 9.44
C GLU A 143 22.51 17.29 8.03
N ASN A 144 22.85 16.49 7.00
CA ASN A 144 22.50 16.81 5.62
C ASN A 144 20.98 16.90 5.42
N ILE A 145 20.19 16.09 6.14
CA ILE A 145 18.73 16.13 6.09
C ILE A 145 18.20 17.41 6.75
N ILE A 146 18.75 17.77 7.91
CA ILE A 146 18.40 19.02 8.62
C ILE A 146 18.68 20.23 7.72
N ASP A 147 19.90 20.32 7.18
CA ASP A 147 20.31 21.39 6.25
C ASP A 147 19.40 21.43 5.03
N PHE A 148 19.07 20.26 4.47
CA PHE A 148 18.16 20.17 3.34
C PHE A 148 16.76 20.69 3.67
N ILE A 149 16.22 20.38 4.85
CA ILE A 149 14.93 20.90 5.31
C ILE A 149 15.01 22.43 5.43
N ILE A 150 16.00 22.95 6.15
CA ILE A 150 16.19 24.38 6.40
C ILE A 150 16.32 25.17 5.09
N CYS A 151 17.16 24.71 4.16
CA CYS A 151 17.36 25.36 2.86
C CYS A 151 16.10 25.35 1.97
N ASN A 152 15.11 24.51 2.27
CA ASN A 152 13.91 24.34 1.43
C ASN A 152 12.59 24.68 2.15
N LEU A 153 12.64 25.31 3.34
CA LEU A 153 11.44 25.73 4.08
C LEU A 153 10.51 26.66 3.29
N SER A 154 11.06 27.49 2.40
CA SER A 154 10.25 28.36 1.53
C SER A 154 9.44 27.59 0.49
N GLN A 155 9.79 26.32 0.23
CA GLN A 155 9.17 25.46 -0.79
C GLN A 155 8.33 24.32 -0.19
N ILE A 156 8.41 24.10 1.13
CA ILE A 156 7.71 23.02 1.82
C ILE A 156 6.89 23.63 2.96
N THR A 157 5.57 23.44 2.95
CA THR A 157 4.75 23.88 4.09
C THR A 157 5.04 23.02 5.32
N GLU A 158 4.92 23.61 6.51
CA GLU A 158 5.17 22.90 7.76
C GLU A 158 4.32 21.63 7.90
N LYS A 159 3.03 21.70 7.55
CA LYS A 159 2.14 20.54 7.54
C LYS A 159 2.69 19.41 6.66
N MET A 160 3.22 19.73 5.48
CA MET A 160 3.80 18.72 4.59
C MET A 160 5.09 18.12 5.14
N LEU A 161 5.94 18.96 5.74
CA LEU A 161 7.13 18.47 6.44
C LEU A 161 6.74 17.47 7.52
N PHE A 162 5.76 17.80 8.36
CA PHE A 162 5.29 16.91 9.43
C PHE A 162 4.67 15.62 8.90
N GLU A 163 3.85 15.68 7.84
CA GLU A 163 3.27 14.48 7.22
C GLU A 163 4.35 13.57 6.59
N LEU A 164 5.38 14.16 5.97
CA LEU A 164 6.52 13.41 5.45
C LEU A 164 7.25 12.70 6.58
N LEU A 165 7.71 13.44 7.59
CA LEU A 165 8.41 12.87 8.73
C LEU A 165 7.57 11.82 9.45
N TYR A 166 6.27 12.05 9.61
CA TYR A 166 5.34 11.07 10.17
C TYR A 166 5.30 9.77 9.34
N CYS A 167 5.20 9.85 8.02
CA CYS A 167 5.20 8.66 7.16
C CYS A 167 6.51 7.87 7.24
N TYR A 168 7.67 8.55 7.24
CA TYR A 168 8.99 7.90 7.22
C TYR A 168 9.49 7.40 8.57
N PHE A 169 9.11 8.04 9.67
CA PHE A 169 9.64 7.69 11.00
C PHE A 169 8.63 6.96 11.87
N VAL A 170 7.34 7.24 11.70
CA VAL A 170 6.27 6.68 12.56
C VAL A 170 5.55 5.53 11.88
N LEU A 171 5.28 5.63 10.58
CA LEU A 171 4.60 4.59 9.81
C LEU A 171 5.53 3.66 9.03
N SER A 172 6.85 3.80 9.21
CA SER A 172 7.84 2.93 8.59
C SER A 172 7.94 1.58 9.31
N TYR A 173 8.67 0.67 8.68
CA TYR A 173 8.96 -0.65 9.22
C TYR A 173 9.83 -0.57 10.49
N ASP A 174 10.86 0.29 10.49
CA ASP A 174 11.78 0.47 11.61
C ASP A 174 11.28 1.52 12.61
N ASP A 175 11.38 1.22 13.91
CA ASP A 175 11.10 2.19 14.98
C ASP A 175 12.21 3.25 15.04
N GLN A 176 12.02 4.35 14.30
CA GLN A 176 12.96 5.47 14.21
C GLN A 176 12.48 6.69 15.02
N ASN A 177 11.56 6.48 15.97
CA ASN A 177 10.92 7.56 16.73
C ASN A 177 11.90 8.44 17.52
N GLN A 178 12.97 7.87 18.09
CA GLN A 178 14.00 8.66 18.78
C GLN A 178 14.76 9.59 17.83
N ASN A 179 15.03 9.11 16.60
CA ASN A 179 15.74 9.90 15.60
C ASN A 179 14.86 11.04 15.08
N LEU A 180 13.55 10.80 14.96
CA LEU A 180 12.57 11.86 14.67
C LEU A 180 12.56 12.93 15.77
N ILE A 181 12.49 12.55 17.04
CA ILE A 181 12.49 13.51 18.16
C ILE A 181 13.75 14.39 18.09
N LYS A 182 14.93 13.79 17.93
CA LYS A 182 16.19 14.52 17.80
C LYS A 182 16.17 15.48 16.59
N MET A 183 15.63 15.02 15.46
CA MET A 183 15.53 15.83 14.25
C MET A 183 14.66 17.07 14.49
N ILE A 184 13.47 16.92 15.08
CA ILE A 184 12.60 18.07 15.37
C ILE A 184 13.22 18.99 16.42
N GLN A 185 13.92 18.46 17.43
CA GLN A 185 14.64 19.28 18.42
C GLN A 185 15.71 20.15 17.76
N GLN A 186 16.53 19.58 16.89
CA GLN A 186 17.55 20.35 16.17
C GLN A 186 16.94 21.36 15.20
N LEU A 187 15.83 21.02 14.53
CA LEU A 187 15.10 21.98 13.72
C LEU A 187 14.56 23.15 14.54
N ASP A 188 14.22 22.96 15.82
CA ASP A 188 13.71 24.02 16.71
C ASP A 188 14.75 25.09 17.04
N GLU A 189 16.04 24.74 16.98
CA GLU A 189 17.14 25.70 17.14
C GLU A 189 17.15 26.76 16.02
N THR A 190 16.63 26.40 14.84
CA THR A 190 16.58 27.27 13.66
C THR A 190 15.16 27.79 13.38
N ILE A 191 14.15 26.94 13.59
CA ILE A 191 12.75 27.20 13.25
C ILE A 191 11.97 27.37 14.55
N CYS A 192 11.77 28.63 14.92
CA CYS A 192 11.11 29.02 16.15
C CYS A 192 9.82 28.22 16.43
N HIS A 193 9.78 27.52 17.56
CA HIS A 193 8.64 26.75 18.07
C HIS A 193 8.13 25.62 17.15
N ILE A 194 8.94 25.12 16.20
CA ILE A 194 8.53 23.98 15.37
C ILE A 194 8.26 22.73 16.22
N TYR A 195 8.96 22.58 17.33
CA TYR A 195 8.80 21.44 18.24
C TYR A 195 7.41 21.41 18.89
N GLU A 196 6.91 22.56 19.36
CA GLU A 196 5.55 22.69 19.93
C GLU A 196 4.45 22.47 18.87
N ARG A 197 4.67 22.98 17.66
CA ARG A 197 3.73 22.78 16.54
C ARG A 197 3.70 21.31 16.09
N PHE A 198 4.84 20.63 16.11
CA PHE A 198 4.91 19.20 15.82
C PHE A 198 4.15 18.36 16.86
N LYS A 199 4.29 18.67 18.16
CA LYS A 199 3.47 18.04 19.22
C LYS A 199 1.98 18.21 18.99
N SER A 200 1.57 19.43 18.63
CA SER A 200 0.17 19.75 18.33
C SER A 200 -0.34 18.97 17.12
N PHE A 201 0.49 18.84 16.08
CA PHE A 201 0.21 18.01 14.90
C PHE A 201 0.03 16.54 15.28
N LEU A 202 0.93 15.94 16.07
CA LEU A 202 0.83 14.54 16.50
C LEU A 202 -0.46 14.27 17.28
N LEU A 203 -0.84 15.15 18.21
CA LEU A 203 -2.08 14.98 18.97
C LEU A 203 -3.31 15.07 18.08
N ALA A 204 -3.37 16.06 17.18
CA ALA A 204 -4.47 16.18 16.22
C ALA A 204 -4.55 14.94 15.31
N LYS A 205 -3.40 14.44 14.84
CA LYS A 205 -3.32 13.23 14.02
C LYS A 205 -3.78 11.99 14.80
N PHE A 206 -3.39 11.85 16.06
CA PHE A 206 -3.79 10.74 16.90
C PHE A 206 -5.31 10.69 17.08
N ILE A 207 -5.91 11.83 17.43
CA ILE A 207 -7.36 11.95 17.61
C ILE A 207 -8.10 11.64 16.30
N HIS A 208 -7.59 12.12 15.17
CA HIS A 208 -8.14 11.81 13.86
C HIS A 208 -8.10 10.32 13.51
N GLU A 209 -6.96 9.65 13.73
CA GLU A 209 -6.81 8.22 13.42
C GLU A 209 -7.67 7.35 14.35
N ILE A 210 -7.84 7.78 15.59
CA ILE A 210 -8.80 7.22 16.53
C ILE A 210 -10.23 7.33 15.97
N GLY A 211 -10.66 8.52 15.54
CA GLY A 211 -11.99 8.74 14.98
C GLY A 211 -12.27 7.88 13.74
N LYS A 212 -11.22 7.54 12.98
CA LYS A 212 -11.30 6.61 11.83
C LYS A 212 -11.25 5.13 12.21
N ASN A 213 -11.05 4.80 13.48
CA ASN A 213 -10.77 3.44 13.96
C ASN A 213 -9.62 2.77 13.19
N ASN A 214 -8.60 3.57 12.81
CA ASN A 214 -7.43 3.06 12.10
C ASN A 214 -6.41 2.51 13.09
N ILE A 215 -6.71 1.32 13.59
CA ILE A 215 -5.93 0.53 14.53
C ILE A 215 -4.41 0.63 14.32
N TYR A 216 -3.96 0.45 13.07
CA TYR A 216 -2.54 0.42 12.76
C TYR A 216 -1.87 1.78 13.04
N ASN A 217 -2.45 2.83 12.48
CA ASN A 217 -1.94 4.19 12.65
C ASN A 217 -2.02 4.63 14.11
N ILE A 218 -3.11 4.25 14.81
CA ILE A 218 -3.29 4.47 16.24
C ILE A 218 -2.15 3.83 17.03
N SER A 219 -1.80 2.57 16.77
CA SER A 219 -0.70 1.89 17.47
C SER A 219 0.64 2.60 17.25
N SER A 220 0.94 2.96 16.00
CA SER A 220 2.23 3.54 15.62
C SER A 220 2.42 4.93 16.24
N ILE A 221 1.40 5.81 16.14
CA ILE A 221 1.47 7.14 16.73
C ILE A 221 1.41 7.13 18.26
N SER A 222 0.68 6.18 18.85
CA SER A 222 0.66 5.96 20.30
C SER A 222 2.06 5.63 20.81
N HIS A 223 2.85 4.86 20.06
CA HIS A 223 4.21 4.54 20.46
C HIS A 223 5.10 5.79 20.57
N LEU A 224 5.04 6.67 19.56
CA LEU A 224 5.76 7.94 19.59
C LEU A 224 5.29 8.84 20.73
N ILE A 225 3.98 8.98 20.94
CA ILE A 225 3.43 9.79 22.04
C ILE A 225 3.90 9.24 23.39
N CYS A 226 3.86 7.92 23.58
CA CYS A 226 4.35 7.26 24.79
C CYS A 226 5.84 7.52 25.03
N LEU A 227 6.67 7.45 23.99
CA LEU A 227 8.09 7.79 24.09
C LEU A 227 8.27 9.25 24.56
N MET A 228 7.54 10.18 23.96
CA MET A 228 7.60 11.60 24.32
C MET A 228 7.06 11.88 25.74
N LEU A 229 6.07 11.11 26.22
CA LEU A 229 5.60 11.20 27.60
C LEU A 229 6.66 10.69 28.60
N ASN A 230 7.30 9.56 28.30
CA ASN A 230 8.35 8.98 29.14
C ASN A 230 9.58 9.90 29.25
N GLU A 231 9.93 10.58 28.16
CA GLU A 231 11.00 11.57 28.11
C GLU A 231 10.57 12.96 28.68
N LYS A 232 9.34 13.08 29.21
CA LYS A 232 8.77 14.33 29.75
C LYS A 232 8.73 15.48 28.74
N ILE A 233 8.72 15.16 27.45
CA ILE A 233 8.57 16.10 26.34
C ILE A 233 7.12 16.58 26.22
N MET A 234 6.18 15.67 26.47
CA MET A 234 4.75 15.97 26.54
C MET A 234 4.24 15.91 27.99
N ASP A 235 3.27 16.78 28.29
CA ASP A 235 2.57 16.76 29.56
C ASP A 235 1.39 15.78 29.49
N LYS A 236 1.39 14.79 30.39
CA LYS A 236 0.39 13.73 30.43
C LYS A 236 -1.03 14.25 30.61
N ASP A 237 -1.22 15.23 31.48
CA ASP A 237 -2.55 15.73 31.81
C ASP A 237 -3.15 16.52 30.64
N LYS A 238 -2.33 17.32 29.93
CA LYS A 238 -2.74 18.01 28.70
C LYS A 238 -3.14 17.05 27.59
N VAL A 239 -2.40 15.94 27.42
CA VAL A 239 -2.75 14.91 26.43
C VAL A 239 -4.09 14.26 26.78
N LEU A 240 -4.29 13.90 28.06
CA LEU A 240 -5.53 13.30 28.54
C LEU A 240 -6.72 14.25 28.43
N GLU A 241 -6.55 15.53 28.79
CA GLU A 241 -7.58 16.56 28.67
C GLU A 241 -8.06 16.66 27.22
N LYS A 242 -7.13 16.77 26.27
CA LYS A 242 -7.46 16.90 24.85
C LYS A 242 -8.19 15.67 24.30
N ILE A 243 -7.74 14.47 24.66
CA ILE A 243 -8.42 13.22 24.25
C ILE A 243 -9.84 13.15 24.82
N LYS A 244 -10.04 13.49 26.11
CA LYS A 244 -11.35 13.47 26.76
C LYS A 244 -12.33 14.47 26.15
N VAL A 245 -11.84 15.67 25.80
CA VAL A 245 -12.66 16.72 25.19
C VAL A 245 -13.10 16.33 23.78
N GLU A 246 -12.19 15.82 22.96
CA GLU A 246 -12.49 15.56 21.56
C GLU A 246 -13.20 14.21 21.34
N ILE A 247 -12.97 13.19 22.20
CA ILE A 247 -13.62 11.88 22.07
C ILE A 247 -13.96 11.25 23.45
N PRO A 248 -15.16 11.53 24.02
CA PRO A 248 -15.51 11.15 25.40
C PRO A 248 -15.68 9.65 25.67
N SER A 249 -15.83 8.80 24.64
CA SER A 249 -16.29 7.40 24.77
C SER A 249 -15.35 6.38 24.09
N LEU A 250 -14.04 6.50 24.30
CA LEU A 250 -13.05 5.72 23.55
C LEU A 250 -12.48 4.48 24.27
N LYS A 251 -12.21 3.42 23.50
CA LYS A 251 -11.23 2.36 23.84
C LYS A 251 -9.86 2.73 23.26
N LEU A 252 -8.90 3.05 24.13
CA LEU A 252 -7.50 3.29 23.76
C LEU A 252 -6.69 1.97 23.66
N PRO A 253 -5.55 1.92 22.96
CA PRO A 253 -4.59 0.81 23.06
C PRO A 253 -4.29 0.45 24.52
N SER A 254 -4.21 -0.85 24.85
CA SER A 254 -3.98 -1.28 26.23
C SER A 254 -2.58 -0.87 26.75
N PHE A 255 -1.56 -0.86 25.89
CA PHE A 255 -0.23 -0.33 26.23
C PHE A 255 -0.28 1.18 26.50
N PHE A 256 -1.07 1.92 25.73
CA PHE A 256 -1.21 3.36 25.89
C PHE A 256 -1.98 3.67 27.17
N GLN A 257 -3.03 2.88 27.45
CA GLN A 257 -3.75 2.86 28.73
C GLN A 257 -2.78 2.63 29.90
N LYS A 258 -1.90 1.62 29.85
CA LYS A 258 -0.89 1.39 30.91
C LYS A 258 0.00 2.61 31.13
N ILE A 259 0.51 3.20 30.05
CA ILE A 259 1.45 4.34 30.12
C ILE A 259 0.75 5.60 30.64
N ILE A 260 -0.51 5.81 30.30
CA ILE A 260 -1.33 6.90 30.86
C ILE A 260 -1.96 6.55 32.22
N GLY A 261 -1.67 5.38 32.80
CA GLY A 261 -2.04 5.00 34.17
C GLY A 261 -3.40 4.33 34.36
N PHE A 262 -3.93 3.64 33.35
CA PHE A 262 -5.02 2.68 33.52
C PHE A 262 -4.44 1.33 33.94
N GLU A 263 -4.89 0.83 35.09
CA GLU A 263 -4.47 -0.45 35.65
C GLU A 263 -4.80 -1.62 34.71
N ILE A 264 -3.85 -2.53 34.53
CA ILE A 264 -4.08 -3.85 33.94
C ILE A 264 -3.45 -4.86 34.88
N GLU A 265 -4.26 -5.77 35.40
CA GLU A 265 -3.82 -6.89 36.22
C GLU A 265 -2.80 -7.74 35.46
N THR A 266 -1.74 -8.18 36.16
CA THR A 266 -0.73 -9.10 35.61
C THR A 266 -0.69 -10.35 36.47
N ASP A 267 -0.82 -11.51 35.81
CA ASP A 267 -0.65 -12.83 36.44
C ASP A 267 0.83 -13.09 36.74
N ASN A 268 1.15 -13.29 38.03
CA ASN A 268 2.51 -13.42 38.55
C ASN A 268 2.81 -14.85 39.05
N HIS A 269 3.02 -15.81 38.14
CA HIS A 269 3.47 -17.17 38.50
C HIS A 269 4.93 -17.46 38.05
N PRO A 270 5.81 -17.98 38.92
CA PRO A 270 7.25 -18.14 38.66
C PRO A 270 7.62 -19.12 37.53
N ASN A 271 6.92 -20.25 37.36
CA ASN A 271 7.21 -21.19 36.26
C ASN A 271 6.81 -20.64 34.88
N ILE A 272 5.88 -19.68 34.84
CA ILE A 272 5.51 -18.98 33.59
C ILE A 272 6.61 -17.98 33.23
N LEU A 273 7.31 -17.40 34.21
CA LEU A 273 8.37 -16.41 34.00
C LEU A 273 9.62 -17.02 33.36
N GLU A 274 10.08 -18.20 33.79
CA GLU A 274 11.25 -18.86 33.20
C GLU A 274 11.03 -19.28 31.74
N LYS A 275 9.89 -19.95 31.44
CA LYS A 275 9.57 -20.35 30.06
C LYS A 275 9.43 -19.12 29.15
N LYS A 276 8.83 -18.04 29.65
CA LYS A 276 8.68 -16.78 28.91
C LYS A 276 10.03 -16.11 28.64
N LEU A 277 11.00 -16.22 29.56
CA LEU A 277 12.36 -15.69 29.38
C LEU A 277 13.10 -16.40 28.24
N ASP A 278 12.96 -17.72 28.12
CA ASP A 278 13.58 -18.48 27.04
C ASP A 278 12.94 -18.16 25.68
N GLU A 279 11.61 -18.01 25.64
CA GLU A 279 10.89 -17.56 24.44
C GLU A 279 11.38 -16.16 24.00
N GLU A 280 11.57 -15.23 24.95
CA GLU A 280 12.12 -13.88 24.67
C GLU A 280 13.54 -13.93 24.11
N LYS A 281 14.43 -14.77 24.66
CA LYS A 281 15.79 -14.97 24.11
C LYS A 281 15.77 -15.56 22.71
N ALA A 282 14.86 -16.49 22.44
CA ALA A 282 14.71 -17.07 21.11
C ALA A 282 14.40 -15.99 20.07
N PHE A 283 13.50 -15.05 20.39
CA PHE A 283 13.22 -13.89 19.54
C PHE A 283 14.44 -12.99 19.35
N GLU A 284 15.19 -12.70 20.41
CA GLU A 284 16.42 -11.91 20.32
C GLU A 284 17.46 -12.56 19.38
N TYR A 285 17.67 -13.88 19.49
CA TYR A 285 18.59 -14.60 18.61
C TYR A 285 18.11 -14.62 17.17
N ILE A 286 16.81 -14.78 16.92
CA ILE A 286 16.27 -14.66 15.57
C ILE A 286 16.47 -13.25 15.03
N LYS A 287 16.13 -12.21 15.81
CA LYS A 287 16.27 -10.80 15.39
C LYS A 287 17.68 -10.45 14.95
N ASN A 288 18.69 -11.04 15.60
CA ASN A 288 20.11 -10.86 15.28
C ASN A 288 20.66 -11.87 14.25
N ASP A 289 19.82 -12.76 13.71
CA ASP A 289 20.18 -13.89 12.85
C ASP A 289 21.31 -14.78 13.44
N ASP A 290 21.32 -14.94 14.77
CA ASP A 290 22.28 -15.75 15.50
C ASP A 290 21.82 -17.21 15.58
N ILE A 291 22.06 -17.93 14.48
CA ILE A 291 21.64 -19.31 14.34
C ILE A 291 22.26 -20.25 15.39
N ASN A 292 23.47 -19.99 15.86
CA ASN A 292 24.18 -20.90 16.76
C ASN A 292 23.52 -20.89 18.15
N TYR A 293 23.28 -19.71 18.71
CA TYR A 293 22.58 -19.60 20.00
C TYR A 293 21.11 -20.01 19.87
N PHE A 294 20.45 -19.68 18.76
CA PHE A 294 19.08 -20.12 18.50
C PHE A 294 18.97 -21.65 18.52
N GLN A 295 19.81 -22.36 17.76
CA GLN A 295 19.82 -23.82 17.72
C GLN A 295 20.08 -24.45 19.09
N SER A 296 21.08 -23.94 19.80
CA SER A 296 21.42 -24.41 21.15
C SER A 296 20.21 -24.28 22.08
N LEU A 297 19.56 -23.10 22.09
CA LEU A 297 18.42 -22.83 22.95
C LEU A 297 17.22 -23.74 22.63
N ILE A 298 16.86 -23.88 21.35
CA ILE A 298 15.75 -24.75 20.92
C ILE A 298 15.99 -26.20 21.37
N SER A 299 17.23 -26.70 21.20
CA SER A 299 17.58 -28.08 21.55
C SER A 299 17.66 -28.36 23.06
N GLN A 300 18.16 -27.39 23.84
CA GLN A 300 18.35 -27.55 25.29
C GLN A 300 17.05 -27.45 26.06
N ASN A 301 16.14 -26.56 25.62
CA ASN A 301 14.95 -26.21 26.38
C ASN A 301 13.66 -26.81 25.79
N ASN A 302 13.79 -27.73 24.81
CA ASN A 302 12.67 -28.37 24.12
C ASN A 302 11.61 -27.37 23.62
N ILE A 303 12.07 -26.25 23.06
CA ILE A 303 11.19 -25.20 22.55
C ILE A 303 10.56 -25.68 21.23
N GLU A 304 9.24 -25.63 21.13
CA GLU A 304 8.50 -26.13 19.96
C GLU A 304 8.55 -25.11 18.80
N ILE A 305 9.26 -25.46 17.72
CA ILE A 305 9.45 -24.60 16.51
C ILE A 305 8.13 -24.02 15.94
N ASN A 306 7.05 -24.80 16.03
CA ASN A 306 5.74 -24.47 15.46
C ASN A 306 4.76 -23.86 16.46
N GLN A 307 5.17 -23.70 17.72
CA GLN A 307 4.35 -23.03 18.71
C GLN A 307 4.11 -21.59 18.26
N GLN A 308 2.88 -21.13 18.50
CA GLN A 308 2.56 -19.74 18.33
C GLN A 308 2.74 -19.04 19.67
N TYR A 309 3.56 -18.00 19.66
CA TYR A 309 3.98 -17.30 20.86
C TYR A 309 3.23 -15.98 20.99
N HIS A 310 3.03 -15.57 22.25
CA HIS A 310 2.60 -14.23 22.54
C HIS A 310 3.80 -13.29 22.51
N LYS A 311 3.59 -12.09 21.94
CA LYS A 311 4.33 -10.85 22.17
C LYS A 311 5.77 -11.00 22.69
N SER A 312 6.75 -10.67 21.84
CA SER A 312 8.03 -10.16 22.34
C SER A 312 7.77 -8.83 23.05
N THR A 313 8.15 -8.72 24.32
CA THR A 313 8.00 -7.49 25.12
C THR A 313 8.81 -6.31 24.57
N GLN A 314 9.80 -6.61 23.72
CA GLN A 314 10.72 -5.63 23.15
C GLN A 314 10.26 -5.08 21.80
N ASP A 315 9.41 -5.81 21.08
CA ASP A 315 8.97 -5.40 19.75
C ASP A 315 7.73 -4.54 19.84
N LYS A 316 7.73 -3.46 19.08
CA LYS A 316 6.69 -2.42 19.13
C LYS A 316 5.85 -2.37 17.85
N HIS A 317 6.27 -3.13 16.83
CA HIS A 317 5.63 -3.13 15.53
C HIS A 317 4.29 -3.87 15.58
N TYR A 318 3.22 -3.27 15.04
CA TYR A 318 1.85 -3.81 15.13
C TYR A 318 1.67 -5.19 14.49
N LEU A 319 2.41 -5.54 13.43
CA LEU A 319 2.32 -6.88 12.82
C LEU A 319 2.81 -7.98 13.77
N LEU A 320 3.63 -7.60 14.75
CA LEU A 320 4.15 -8.47 15.79
C LEU A 320 3.34 -8.34 17.10
N ASN A 321 2.39 -7.39 17.17
CA ASN A 321 1.70 -6.99 18.41
C ASN A 321 0.17 -6.85 18.22
N GLU A 322 -0.57 -7.72 18.89
CA GLU A 322 -2.00 -8.01 18.69
C GLU A 322 -3.02 -7.04 19.31
N GLU A 323 -2.68 -5.83 19.75
CA GLU A 323 -3.58 -5.10 20.68
C GLU A 323 -4.93 -4.62 20.10
N PHE A 324 -5.24 -4.94 18.84
CA PHE A 324 -6.39 -4.39 18.15
C PHE A 324 -7.11 -5.28 17.14
N THR A 325 -6.61 -6.47 16.83
CA THR A 325 -7.37 -7.41 15.99
C THR A 325 -8.27 -8.26 16.86
N SER A 326 -9.54 -8.42 16.49
CA SER A 326 -10.52 -9.28 17.18
C SER A 326 -10.16 -10.77 17.18
N LYS A 327 -9.01 -11.14 16.61
CA LYS A 327 -8.40 -12.47 16.67
C LYS A 327 -7.02 -12.30 17.30
N SER A 328 -6.76 -13.07 18.35
CA SER A 328 -5.42 -13.28 18.89
C SER A 328 -4.55 -13.96 17.83
N HIS A 329 -3.91 -13.18 16.97
CA HIS A 329 -2.84 -13.66 16.11
C HIS A 329 -1.48 -13.76 16.82
N LYS A 330 -1.23 -14.93 17.41
CA LYS A 330 0.09 -15.30 17.94
C LYS A 330 1.09 -15.49 16.79
N ILE A 331 2.35 -15.15 17.02
CA ILE A 331 3.42 -15.20 16.01
C ILE A 331 4.25 -16.48 16.12
N THR A 332 4.66 -17.05 14.99
CA THR A 332 5.61 -18.17 14.92
C THR A 332 7.05 -17.69 14.71
N PHE A 333 8.05 -18.51 15.06
CA PHE A 333 9.45 -18.17 14.81
C PHE A 333 9.77 -17.96 13.32
N ILE A 334 9.09 -18.68 12.42
CA ILE A 334 9.32 -18.52 10.97
C ILE A 334 8.75 -17.19 10.44
N GLU A 335 7.60 -16.75 10.97
CA GLU A 335 7.05 -15.42 10.67
C GLU A 335 7.94 -14.32 11.23
N TYR A 336 8.44 -14.49 12.45
CA TYR A 336 9.36 -13.55 13.09
C TYR A 336 10.71 -13.46 12.36
N ALA A 337 11.29 -14.60 11.96
CA ALA A 337 12.50 -14.66 11.15
C ALA A 337 12.29 -14.02 9.78
N SER A 338 11.10 -14.17 9.19
CA SER A 338 10.74 -13.52 7.93
C SER A 338 10.65 -12.01 8.05
N PHE A 339 10.07 -11.53 9.16
CA PHE A 339 9.96 -10.11 9.45
C PHE A 339 11.34 -9.47 9.59
N TYR A 340 12.21 -10.03 10.43
CA TYR A 340 13.53 -9.46 10.73
C TYR A 340 14.64 -9.79 9.72
N GLY A 341 14.34 -10.59 8.69
CA GLY A 341 15.36 -10.94 7.70
C GLY A 341 16.40 -11.94 8.16
N ALA A 342 16.07 -12.72 9.18
CA ALA A 342 16.97 -13.68 9.80
C ALA A 342 17.15 -14.90 8.91
N ILE A 343 17.92 -14.74 7.82
CA ILE A 343 17.99 -15.72 6.74
C ILE A 343 18.55 -17.08 7.20
N LYS A 344 19.51 -17.10 8.12
CA LYS A 344 20.07 -18.34 8.66
C LYS A 344 19.05 -19.04 9.54
N CYS A 345 18.42 -18.31 10.45
CA CYS A 345 17.35 -18.82 11.30
C CYS A 345 16.16 -19.31 10.48
N PHE A 346 15.74 -18.56 9.46
CA PHE A 346 14.65 -18.91 8.55
C PHE A 346 14.94 -20.23 7.79
N LYS A 347 16.13 -20.38 7.22
CA LYS A 347 16.54 -21.63 6.54
C LYS A 347 16.61 -22.82 7.48
N TYR A 348 17.09 -22.61 8.72
CA TYR A 348 17.09 -23.65 9.74
C TYR A 348 15.66 -24.09 10.11
N LEU A 349 14.75 -23.15 10.33
CA LEU A 349 13.34 -23.43 10.63
C LEU A 349 12.69 -24.24 9.50
N LEU A 350 12.92 -23.86 8.24
CA LEU A 350 12.45 -24.63 7.08
C LEU A 350 13.02 -26.06 7.03
N SER A 351 14.32 -26.20 7.30
CA SER A 351 15.00 -27.51 7.31
C SER A 351 14.50 -28.42 8.45
N ASN A 352 13.95 -27.83 9.52
CA ASN A 352 13.33 -28.53 10.64
C ASN A 352 11.80 -28.54 10.55
N HIS A 353 11.26 -28.48 9.32
CA HIS A 353 9.83 -28.65 9.03
C HIS A 353 8.91 -27.66 9.76
N ALA A 354 9.35 -26.40 9.88
CA ALA A 354 8.48 -25.34 10.36
C ALA A 354 7.20 -25.23 9.49
N ILE A 355 6.04 -25.13 10.13
CA ILE A 355 4.73 -25.02 9.48
C ILE A 355 4.61 -23.63 8.88
N ILE A 356 4.47 -23.59 7.56
CA ILE A 356 4.31 -22.34 6.82
C ILE A 356 2.84 -21.98 6.70
N ASN A 357 2.47 -20.84 7.28
CA ASN A 357 1.19 -20.20 6.95
C ASN A 357 1.30 -19.52 5.57
N LYS A 358 0.97 -20.26 4.51
CA LYS A 358 1.03 -19.78 3.13
C LYS A 358 0.23 -18.51 2.85
N GLN A 359 -0.72 -18.13 3.71
CA GLN A 359 -1.54 -16.93 3.53
C GLN A 359 -1.01 -15.70 4.28
N GLN A 360 -0.10 -15.86 5.24
CA GLN A 360 0.40 -14.76 6.07
C GLN A 360 1.90 -14.52 5.94
N LEU A 361 2.71 -15.57 5.69
CA LEU A 361 4.18 -15.48 5.74
C LEU A 361 4.74 -14.35 4.87
N CYS A 362 4.20 -14.17 3.65
CA CYS A 362 4.65 -13.11 2.75
C CYS A 362 4.42 -11.70 3.31
N LYS A 363 3.45 -11.46 4.19
CA LYS A 363 3.26 -10.14 4.81
C LYS A 363 4.46 -9.76 5.67
N TYR A 364 4.99 -10.73 6.42
CA TYR A 364 6.21 -10.55 7.22
C TYR A 364 7.43 -10.35 6.34
N ALA A 365 7.62 -11.21 5.33
CA ALA A 365 8.76 -11.09 4.40
C ALA A 365 8.76 -9.75 3.63
N ILE A 366 7.59 -9.28 3.18
CA ILE A 366 7.45 -7.99 2.48
C ILE A 366 7.61 -6.80 3.44
N SER A 367 7.24 -6.97 4.71
CA SER A 367 7.47 -5.99 5.76
C SER A 367 8.96 -5.84 6.05
N GLY A 368 9.72 -6.93 6.13
CA GLY A 368 11.17 -6.87 6.32
C GLY A 368 11.97 -6.44 5.07
N ASN A 369 11.38 -6.52 3.89
CA ASN A 369 12.03 -6.21 2.61
C ASN A 369 13.28 -7.07 2.28
N HIS A 370 13.31 -8.32 2.74
CA HIS A 370 14.44 -9.21 2.51
C HIS A 370 14.25 -10.06 1.25
N ASN A 371 14.87 -9.65 0.14
CA ASN A 371 14.69 -10.28 -1.18
C ASN A 371 14.87 -11.79 -1.17
N GLU A 372 15.85 -12.33 -0.44
CA GLU A 372 16.08 -13.77 -0.38
C GLU A 372 14.91 -14.51 0.28
N ILE A 373 14.41 -14.01 1.42
CA ILE A 373 13.23 -14.57 2.09
C ILE A 373 11.99 -14.45 1.21
N ILE A 374 11.81 -13.32 0.52
CA ILE A 374 10.71 -13.11 -0.44
C ILE A 374 10.75 -14.16 -1.55
N HIS A 375 11.91 -14.41 -2.15
CA HIS A 375 12.07 -15.42 -3.19
C HIS A 375 11.85 -16.85 -2.66
N LEU A 376 12.31 -17.17 -1.44
CA LEU A 376 12.04 -18.46 -0.80
C LEU A 376 10.54 -18.65 -0.56
N CYS A 377 9.83 -17.62 -0.10
CA CYS A 377 8.37 -17.65 0.06
C CYS A 377 7.65 -17.92 -1.27
N ASP A 378 8.12 -17.30 -2.36
CA ASP A 378 7.57 -17.53 -3.70
C ASP A 378 7.79 -18.97 -4.17
N GLN A 379 8.98 -19.52 -3.96
CA GLN A 379 9.33 -20.89 -4.34
C GLN A 379 8.47 -21.96 -3.64
N VAL A 380 8.12 -21.75 -2.37
CA VAL A 380 7.26 -22.67 -1.60
C VAL A 380 5.75 -22.46 -1.84
N GLY A 381 5.40 -21.53 -2.73
CA GLY A 381 4.02 -21.23 -3.13
C GLY A 381 3.24 -20.48 -2.05
N CYS A 382 3.87 -19.56 -1.33
CA CYS A 382 3.15 -18.63 -0.45
C CYS A 382 2.39 -17.57 -1.26
N SER A 383 1.25 -17.15 -0.72
CA SER A 383 0.39 -16.11 -1.27
C SER A 383 0.92 -14.72 -0.92
N PHE A 384 1.04 -13.86 -1.93
CA PHE A 384 1.39 -12.45 -1.78
C PHE A 384 0.16 -11.53 -1.73
N LEU A 385 -1.04 -12.09 -1.56
CA LEU A 385 -2.26 -11.31 -1.49
C LEU A 385 -2.24 -10.32 -0.30
N LYS A 386 -2.64 -9.07 -0.56
CA LYS A 386 -2.67 -7.95 0.38
C LYS A 386 -1.29 -7.54 0.92
N THR A 387 -0.22 -7.79 0.19
CA THR A 387 1.15 -7.36 0.54
C THR A 387 1.58 -6.07 -0.16
N LEU A 388 0.96 -5.72 -1.28
CA LEU A 388 1.30 -4.52 -2.05
C LEU A 388 1.04 -3.21 -1.28
N PRO A 389 -0.03 -3.08 -0.47
CA PRO A 389 -0.18 -1.91 0.41
C PRO A 389 0.96 -1.76 1.42
N ILE A 390 1.48 -2.88 1.95
CA ILE A 390 2.57 -2.89 2.92
C ILE A 390 3.86 -2.37 2.27
N SER A 391 4.19 -2.87 1.07
CA SER A 391 5.41 -2.44 0.38
C SER A 391 5.38 -0.96 -0.03
N ILE A 392 4.20 -0.41 -0.37
CA ILE A 392 4.04 1.02 -0.66
C ILE A 392 4.20 1.85 0.60
N GLN A 393 3.57 1.43 1.69
CA GLN A 393 3.63 2.14 2.96
C GLN A 393 5.06 2.23 3.52
N TYR A 394 5.83 1.15 3.43
CA TYR A 394 7.21 1.13 3.91
C TYR A 394 8.24 1.59 2.87
N HIS A 395 7.80 2.17 1.75
CA HIS A 395 8.70 2.67 0.71
C HIS A 395 9.66 1.60 0.13
N HIS A 396 9.24 0.33 0.10
CA HIS A 396 9.99 -0.77 -0.51
C HIS A 396 9.82 -0.74 -2.03
N HIS A 397 10.49 0.20 -2.70
CA HIS A 397 10.19 0.51 -4.09
C HIS A 397 10.47 -0.62 -5.07
N SER A 398 11.60 -1.32 -4.91
CA SER A 398 11.97 -2.48 -5.74
C SER A 398 10.94 -3.59 -5.59
N THR A 399 10.60 -3.92 -4.34
CA THR A 399 9.63 -4.97 -3.99
C THR A 399 8.24 -4.63 -4.49
N THR A 400 7.81 -3.37 -4.36
CA THR A 400 6.54 -2.88 -4.91
C THR A 400 6.46 -3.09 -6.42
N LYS A 401 7.51 -2.71 -7.16
CA LYS A 401 7.55 -2.91 -8.62
C LYS A 401 7.53 -4.39 -8.98
N TRP A 402 8.32 -5.21 -8.28
CA TRP A 402 8.37 -6.65 -8.51
C TRP A 402 6.99 -7.31 -8.29
N LEU A 403 6.28 -6.96 -7.21
CA LEU A 403 4.93 -7.45 -6.93
C LEU A 403 3.94 -7.12 -8.06
N ILE A 404 4.03 -5.90 -8.61
CA ILE A 404 3.16 -5.42 -9.70
C ILE A 404 3.51 -6.13 -11.02
N GLU A 405 4.79 -6.11 -11.40
CA GLU A 405 5.28 -6.66 -12.68
C GLU A 405 5.04 -8.17 -12.77
N ASN A 406 5.10 -8.88 -11.65
CA ASN A 406 4.86 -10.32 -11.58
C ASN A 406 3.44 -10.69 -11.14
N LYS A 407 2.52 -9.71 -11.05
CA LYS A 407 1.10 -9.91 -10.70
C LYS A 407 0.91 -10.76 -9.43
N LYS A 408 1.73 -10.52 -8.40
CA LYS A 408 1.75 -11.31 -7.16
C LYS A 408 0.59 -10.99 -6.20
N ASP A 409 0.01 -9.80 -6.34
CA ASP A 409 -1.12 -9.32 -5.53
C ASP A 409 -2.21 -8.72 -6.43
N ASN A 410 -3.39 -8.50 -5.86
CA ASN A 410 -4.49 -7.80 -6.51
C ASN A 410 -4.11 -6.34 -6.75
N ILE A 411 -4.07 -5.97 -8.03
CA ILE A 411 -3.72 -4.62 -8.45
C ILE A 411 -5.02 -3.81 -8.61
N ASP A 412 -5.42 -3.12 -7.56
CA ASP A 412 -6.44 -2.07 -7.63
C ASP A 412 -5.73 -0.72 -7.82
N SER A 413 -5.75 -0.20 -9.05
CA SER A 413 -5.07 1.05 -9.38
C SER A 413 -5.44 2.19 -8.43
N ASP A 414 -6.73 2.33 -8.08
CA ASP A 414 -7.23 3.47 -7.32
C ASP A 414 -6.74 3.43 -5.88
N LEU A 415 -6.80 2.23 -5.29
CA LEU A 415 -6.23 2.00 -3.97
C LEU A 415 -4.73 2.30 -3.98
N LEU A 416 -3.98 1.82 -4.97
CA LEU A 416 -2.52 2.00 -5.02
C LEU A 416 -2.12 3.46 -5.16
N PHE A 417 -2.84 4.24 -5.98
CA PHE A 417 -2.64 5.69 -6.07
C PHE A 417 -2.95 6.39 -4.74
N LYS A 418 -4.08 6.04 -4.12
CA LYS A 418 -4.47 6.57 -2.81
C LYS A 418 -3.38 6.32 -1.77
N LEU A 419 -2.79 5.13 -1.75
CA LEU A 419 -1.72 4.75 -0.83
C LEU A 419 -0.43 5.54 -1.11
N CYS A 420 -0.05 5.76 -2.37
CA CYS A 420 1.13 6.56 -2.69
C CYS A 420 1.03 8.00 -2.19
N ILE A 421 -0.15 8.61 -2.31
CA ILE A 421 -0.40 9.97 -1.82
C ILE A 421 -0.45 9.98 -0.30
N ARG A 422 -1.17 9.01 0.30
CA ARG A 422 -1.32 8.88 1.75
C ARG A 422 0.03 8.73 2.47
N TYR A 423 0.94 7.94 1.91
CA TYR A 423 2.24 7.66 2.51
C TYR A 423 3.37 8.49 1.91
N ASN A 424 3.07 9.51 1.10
CA ASN A 424 4.08 10.37 0.46
C ASN A 424 5.19 9.59 -0.28
N ASN A 425 4.81 8.50 -0.94
CA ASN A 425 5.72 7.65 -1.72
C ASN A 425 5.81 8.16 -3.16
N TYR A 426 6.62 9.21 -3.36
CA TYR A 426 6.75 9.92 -4.63
C TYR A 426 7.50 9.08 -5.68
N LEU A 427 8.40 8.20 -5.26
CA LEU A 427 9.10 7.28 -6.15
C LEU A 427 8.16 6.26 -6.81
N ILE A 428 7.21 5.71 -6.05
CA ILE A 428 6.18 4.83 -6.63
C ILE A 428 5.09 5.64 -7.34
N LEU A 429 4.72 6.82 -6.85
CA LEU A 429 3.81 7.72 -7.58
C LEU A 429 4.34 8.02 -8.99
N LYS A 430 5.65 8.32 -9.12
CA LYS A 430 6.31 8.50 -10.42
C LYS A 430 6.20 7.26 -11.31
N TYR A 431 6.38 6.07 -10.74
CA TYR A 431 6.25 4.82 -11.47
C TYR A 431 4.83 4.66 -12.00
N PHE A 432 3.81 4.87 -11.18
CA PHE A 432 2.43 4.76 -11.62
C PHE A 432 2.02 5.85 -12.63
N LEU A 433 2.49 7.09 -12.46
CA LEU A 433 2.29 8.14 -13.46
C LEU A 433 2.86 7.76 -14.84
N SER A 434 3.95 6.99 -14.88
CA SER A 434 4.52 6.49 -16.14
C SER A 434 3.73 5.34 -16.77
N LYS A 435 2.85 4.68 -16.00
CA LYS A 435 1.99 3.58 -16.45
C LYS A 435 0.58 4.05 -16.83
N GLY A 436 0.17 5.22 -16.33
CA GLY A 436 -1.10 5.86 -16.60
C GLY A 436 -2.05 5.86 -15.40
N VAL A 437 -2.80 6.95 -15.25
CA VAL A 437 -3.59 7.26 -14.04
C VAL A 437 -4.95 7.81 -14.42
N ASP A 438 -6.00 7.41 -13.69
CA ASP A 438 -7.25 8.16 -13.72
C ASP A 438 -7.07 9.49 -12.96
N ILE A 439 -6.98 10.58 -13.73
CA ILE A 439 -6.84 11.95 -13.22
C ILE A 439 -7.90 12.30 -12.17
N SER A 440 -9.12 11.79 -12.33
CA SER A 440 -10.23 12.09 -11.42
C SER A 440 -9.92 11.53 -10.05
N ASN A 441 -9.50 10.26 -10.01
CA ASN A 441 -9.16 9.60 -8.77
C ASN A 441 -7.91 10.22 -8.16
N PHE A 442 -6.94 10.62 -8.98
CA PHE A 442 -5.77 11.35 -8.48
C PHE A 442 -6.19 12.69 -7.82
N TRP A 443 -7.09 13.44 -8.46
CA TRP A 443 -7.61 14.70 -7.91
C TRP A 443 -8.33 14.49 -6.58
N PHE A 444 -9.32 13.60 -6.55
CA PHE A 444 -10.13 13.34 -5.36
C PHE A 444 -9.27 12.83 -4.20
N ASN A 445 -8.34 11.91 -4.46
CA ASN A 445 -7.43 11.43 -3.41
C ASN A 445 -6.47 12.53 -2.92
N SER A 446 -6.05 13.46 -3.79
CA SER A 446 -5.22 14.60 -3.40
C SER A 446 -5.99 15.58 -2.51
N LEU A 447 -7.28 15.78 -2.77
CA LEU A 447 -8.15 16.59 -1.91
C LEU A 447 -8.44 15.90 -0.57
N GLU A 448 -8.78 14.61 -0.57
CA GLU A 448 -9.08 13.84 0.66
C GLU A 448 -7.88 13.77 1.61
N SER A 449 -6.66 13.79 1.06
CA SER A 449 -5.41 13.79 1.82
C SER A 449 -4.90 15.19 2.17
N ASP A 450 -5.62 16.26 1.76
CA ASP A 450 -5.18 17.65 1.88
C ASP A 450 -3.75 17.88 1.35
N ASN A 451 -3.41 17.19 0.25
CA ASN A 451 -2.13 17.29 -0.42
C ASN A 451 -2.17 18.43 -1.43
N ILE A 452 -2.04 19.66 -0.94
CA ILE A 452 -2.16 20.91 -1.71
C ILE A 452 -1.23 20.92 -2.92
N ILE A 453 -0.03 20.33 -2.84
CA ILE A 453 0.92 20.32 -3.95
C ILE A 453 0.42 19.43 -5.10
N ASN A 454 -0.14 18.26 -4.79
CA ASN A 454 -0.75 17.42 -5.82
C ASN A 454 -2.00 18.11 -6.43
N VAL A 455 -2.79 18.80 -5.61
CA VAL A 455 -3.92 19.61 -6.08
C VAL A 455 -3.43 20.71 -7.03
N GLN A 456 -2.46 21.52 -6.64
CA GLN A 456 -1.89 22.57 -7.50
C GLN A 456 -1.27 22.00 -8.79
N PHE A 457 -0.63 20.84 -8.71
CA PHE A 457 -0.08 20.14 -9.85
C PHE A 457 -1.16 19.73 -10.87
N LEU A 458 -2.30 19.24 -10.39
CA LEU A 458 -3.38 18.72 -11.21
C LEU A 458 -4.35 19.80 -11.71
N PHE A 459 -4.45 20.93 -11.02
CA PHE A 459 -5.45 21.96 -11.30
C PHE A 459 -5.41 22.45 -12.77
N PRO A 460 -4.24 22.76 -13.36
CA PRO A 460 -4.17 23.19 -14.77
C PRO A 460 -4.62 22.12 -15.77
N VAL A 461 -4.46 20.84 -15.42
CA VAL A 461 -4.80 19.70 -16.28
C VAL A 461 -6.31 19.46 -16.26
N ILE A 462 -6.92 19.61 -15.08
CA ILE A 462 -8.36 19.44 -14.89
C ILE A 462 -9.12 20.61 -15.48
N ASP A 463 -8.64 21.84 -15.29
CA ASP A 463 -9.25 23.04 -15.89
C ASP A 463 -9.30 22.92 -17.42
N TYR A 464 -8.18 22.54 -18.06
CA TYR A 464 -8.13 22.25 -19.49
C TYR A 464 -9.19 21.21 -19.92
N HIS A 465 -9.33 20.11 -19.17
CA HIS A 465 -10.28 19.05 -19.48
C HIS A 465 -11.75 19.42 -19.27
N ILE A 466 -12.05 20.20 -18.22
CA ILE A 466 -13.39 20.72 -17.98
C ILE A 466 -13.78 21.65 -19.13
N ASN A 467 -12.87 22.55 -19.51
CA ASN A 467 -13.11 23.52 -20.57
C ASN A 467 -13.28 22.84 -21.95
N GLU A 468 -12.49 21.81 -22.29
CA GLU A 468 -12.70 21.03 -23.52
C GLU A 468 -14.08 20.36 -23.58
N LYS A 469 -14.60 19.85 -22.46
CA LYS A 469 -15.92 19.20 -22.41
C LYS A 469 -17.07 20.20 -22.46
N ILE A 470 -16.89 21.39 -21.91
CA ILE A 470 -17.87 22.48 -22.02
C ILE A 470 -17.93 22.96 -23.47
N ILE A 471 -16.79 23.15 -24.12
CA ILE A 471 -16.72 23.57 -25.54
C ILE A 471 -17.38 22.53 -26.47
N LYS A 472 -17.15 21.22 -26.25
CA LYS A 472 -17.79 20.14 -27.04
C LYS A 472 -19.29 19.94 -26.77
N LYS A 473 -19.87 20.60 -25.75
CA LYS A 473 -21.32 20.60 -25.49
C LYS A 473 -22.02 21.86 -26.01
N VAL A 474 -21.26 22.88 -26.40
CA VAL A 474 -21.77 24.20 -26.83
C VAL A 474 -21.65 24.40 -28.35
N ILE A 475 -20.86 23.55 -29.02
CA ILE A 475 -20.80 23.40 -30.49
C ILE A 475 -21.58 22.14 -30.85
#